data_AF-A0A412Q0D3-F1
#
_entry.id   AF-A0A412Q0D3-F1
#
_cell.length_a   1.000
_cell.length_b   1.000
_cell.length_c   1.000
_cell.angle_alpha   90.00
_cell.angle_beta   90.00
_cell.angle_gamma   90.00
#
_symmetry.space_group_name_H-M   'P 1'
#
loop_
_entity.id
_entity.type
_entity.pdbx_description
1 polymer ?
#
loop_
_entity_poly.entity_id
_entity_poly.type
_entity_poly.pdbx_seq_one_letter_code
_entity_poly.pdbx_strand_id
1 'polypeptide(L)'
;MDIEKKLKELLKSVVNVDIDSFPEEARKFPLLSARFNVYPHEMMGLYLKVEQAFKIEIPDSAIDDGTFNSFDGILSVVTGALNEK
;
A
#
# COMPACT_ATOMS: atom_id res chain seq x y z
N MET A 1 -12.40 11.90 3.47
CA MET A 1 -11.64 11.27 2.37
C MET A 1 -11.69 9.78 2.60
N ASP A 2 -12.11 8.99 1.62
CA ASP A 2 -12.09 7.53 1.75
C ASP A 2 -10.66 7.05 1.47
N ILE A 3 -9.91 6.77 2.54
CA ILE A 3 -8.50 6.34 2.48
C ILE A 3 -8.40 5.03 1.70
N GLU A 4 -9.30 4.09 1.98
CA GLU A 4 -9.30 2.78 1.35
C GLU A 4 -9.50 2.91 -0.15
N LYS A 5 -10.53 3.65 -0.58
CA LYS A 5 -10.79 3.89 -2.01
C LYS A 5 -9.58 4.50 -2.72
N LYS A 6 -8.97 5.53 -2.13
CA LYS A 6 -7.81 6.21 -2.74
C LYS A 6 -6.60 5.28 -2.83
N LEU A 7 -6.38 4.44 -1.82
CA LEU A 7 -5.30 3.47 -1.83
C LEU A 7 -5.51 2.42 -2.94
N LYS A 8 -6.74 1.95 -3.15
CA LYS A 8 -7.07 1.04 -4.26
C LYS A 8 -6.74 1.66 -5.62
N GLU A 9 -7.09 2.93 -5.81
CA GLU A 9 -6.75 3.68 -7.03
C GLU A 9 -5.23 3.80 -7.25
N LEU A 10 -4.46 3.98 -6.17
CA LEU A 10 -2.99 3.99 -6.23
C LEU A 10 -2.41 2.62 -6.59
N LEU A 11 -2.87 1.53 -5.96
CA LEU A 11 -2.42 0.19 -6.30
C LEU A 11 -2.65 -0.12 -7.78
N LYS A 12 -3.84 0.22 -8.28
CA LYS A 12 -4.20 -0.01 -9.68
C LYS A 12 -3.36 0.83 -10.65
N SER A 13 -3.08 2.08 -10.31
CA SER A 13 -2.34 2.99 -11.20
C SER A 13 -0.83 2.81 -11.17
N VAL A 14 -0.26 2.39 -10.03
CA VAL A 14 1.19 2.33 -9.84
C VAL A 14 1.76 0.93 -10.05
N VAL A 15 1.05 -0.10 -9.56
CA VAL A 15 1.53 -1.49 -9.59
C VAL A 15 0.59 -2.42 -10.36
N ASN A 16 -0.41 -1.86 -11.06
CA ASN A 16 -1.40 -2.61 -11.84
C ASN A 16 -2.15 -3.71 -11.05
N VAL A 17 -2.40 -3.46 -9.75
CA VAL A 17 -3.15 -4.38 -8.89
C VAL A 17 -4.54 -3.81 -8.61
N ASP A 18 -5.57 -4.50 -9.06
CA ASP A 18 -6.96 -4.24 -8.66
C ASP A 18 -7.33 -5.17 -7.50
N ILE A 19 -7.14 -4.71 -6.25
CA ILE A 19 -7.29 -5.57 -5.06
C ILE A 19 -8.72 -6.12 -4.91
N ASP A 20 -9.72 -5.40 -5.40
CA ASP A 20 -11.13 -5.81 -5.35
C ASP A 20 -11.44 -6.96 -6.32
N SER A 21 -10.52 -7.27 -7.26
CA SER A 21 -10.63 -8.44 -8.13
C SER A 21 -10.20 -9.76 -7.46
N PHE A 22 -9.71 -9.69 -6.22
CA PHE A 22 -9.26 -10.84 -5.45
C PHE A 22 -10.21 -11.12 -4.26
N PRO A 23 -10.18 -12.35 -3.71
CA PRO A 23 -10.82 -12.65 -2.43
C PRO A 23 -10.32 -11.73 -1.31
N GLU A 24 -11.16 -11.49 -0.30
CA GLU A 24 -10.87 -10.55 0.80
C GLU A 24 -9.56 -10.88 1.54
N GLU A 25 -9.24 -12.17 1.71
CA GLU A 25 -7.99 -12.60 2.34
C GLU A 25 -6.73 -12.13 1.59
N ALA A 26 -6.86 -11.80 0.30
CA ALA A 26 -5.74 -11.31 -0.50
C ALA A 26 -5.20 -9.97 -0.01
N ARG A 27 -6.02 -9.19 0.70
CA ARG A 27 -5.61 -7.91 1.29
C ARG A 27 -4.44 -8.02 2.26
N LYS A 28 -4.22 -9.23 2.82
CA LYS A 28 -3.15 -9.53 3.79
C LYS A 28 -1.91 -10.12 3.13
N PHE A 29 -1.96 -10.50 1.85
CA PHE A 29 -0.81 -11.08 1.19
C PHE A 29 0.24 -10.03 0.81
N PRO A 30 1.53 -10.37 0.84
CA PRO A 30 2.59 -9.50 0.35
C PRO A 30 2.38 -9.13 -1.13
N LEU A 31 2.49 -7.84 -1.47
CA LEU A 31 2.42 -7.31 -2.82
C LEU A 31 3.56 -7.87 -3.68
N LEU A 32 4.75 -8.03 -3.09
CA LEU A 32 5.90 -8.68 -3.75
C LEU A 32 5.77 -10.20 -3.90
N SER A 33 4.66 -10.81 -3.45
CA SER A 33 4.42 -12.22 -3.71
C SER A 33 4.11 -12.47 -5.20
N ALA A 34 4.36 -13.70 -5.66
CA ALA A 34 4.01 -14.12 -7.01
C ALA A 34 2.52 -13.97 -7.37
N ARG A 35 1.66 -13.72 -6.37
CA ARG A 35 0.21 -13.55 -6.55
C ARG A 35 -0.16 -12.28 -7.29
N PHE A 36 0.59 -11.20 -7.07
CA PHE A 36 0.25 -9.88 -7.61
C PHE A 36 1.16 -9.44 -8.76
N ASN A 37 2.23 -10.20 -9.01
CA ASN A 37 3.21 -9.90 -10.06
C ASN A 37 3.77 -8.46 -9.96
N VAL A 38 3.98 -7.99 -8.74
CA VAL A 38 4.59 -6.68 -8.45
C VAL A 38 6.09 -6.85 -8.25
N TYR A 39 6.87 -6.01 -8.90
CA TYR A 39 8.31 -5.99 -8.78
C TYR A 39 8.80 -4.96 -7.74
N PRO A 40 10.00 -5.16 -7.16
CA PRO A 40 10.55 -4.25 -6.15
C PRO A 40 10.60 -2.76 -6.55
N HIS A 41 10.89 -2.46 -7.82
CA HIS A 41 10.95 -1.08 -8.30
C HIS A 41 9.56 -0.41 -8.37
N GLU A 42 8.51 -1.19 -8.62
CA GLU A 42 7.13 -0.70 -8.62
C GLU A 42 6.65 -0.42 -7.18
N MET A 43 7.10 -1.22 -6.20
CA MET A 43 6.89 -0.94 -4.77
C MET A 43 7.51 0.38 -4.33
N MET A 44 8.72 0.71 -4.82
CA MET A 44 9.32 2.03 -4.58
C MET A 44 8.45 3.17 -5.16
N GLY A 45 7.90 2.96 -6.36
CA GLY A 45 6.94 3.90 -6.95
C GLY A 45 5.69 4.07 -6.09
N LEU A 46 5.17 2.97 -5.56
CA LEU A 46 3.98 2.98 -4.70
C LEU A 46 4.24 3.74 -3.39
N TYR A 47 5.36 3.47 -2.73
CA TYR A 47 5.81 4.19 -1.54
C TYR A 47 5.76 5.72 -1.74
N LEU A 48 6.47 6.22 -2.76
CA LEU A 48 6.53 7.65 -3.06
C LEU A 48 5.14 8.25 -3.37
N LYS A 49 4.29 7.49 -4.08
CA LYS A 49 2.94 7.94 -4.44
C LYS A 49 2.00 7.97 -3.23
N VAL A 50 2.14 7.05 -2.29
CA VAL A 50 1.37 7.07 -1.03
C VAL A 50 1.73 8.30 -0.21
N GLU A 51 3.01 8.57 0.02
CA GLU A 51 3.45 9.76 0.76
C GLU A 51 2.92 11.05 0.15
N GLN A 52 3.07 11.22 -1.17
CA GLN A 52 2.56 12.38 -1.90
C GLN A 52 1.04 12.51 -1.80
N ALA A 53 0.32 11.39 -1.97
CA ALA A 53 -1.14 11.39 -2.01
C ALA A 53 -1.78 11.68 -0.65
N PHE A 54 -1.19 11.20 0.44
CA PHE A 54 -1.72 11.38 1.79
C PHE A 54 -0.99 12.48 2.58
N LYS A 55 0.06 13.06 1.99
CA LYS A 55 0.95 14.07 2.60
C LYS A 55 1.56 13.59 3.91
N ILE A 56 1.85 12.29 4.02
CA ILE A 56 2.44 11.66 5.21
C ILE A 56 3.90 11.30 4.91
N GLU A 57 4.64 10.99 5.97
CA GLU A 57 5.92 10.29 5.89
C GLU A 57 5.70 8.86 6.37
N ILE A 58 6.10 7.88 5.57
CA ILE A 58 6.04 6.47 5.97
C ILE A 58 7.31 6.17 6.75
N PRO A 59 7.22 5.69 8.01
CA PRO A 59 8.40 5.41 8.81
C PRO A 59 9.21 4.26 8.21
N ASP A 60 10.54 4.40 8.20
CA ASP A 60 11.47 3.36 7.74
C ASP A 60 11.19 2.01 8.40
N SER A 61 10.80 2.03 9.68
CA SER A 61 10.46 0.81 10.42
C SER A 61 9.31 0.01 9.79
N ALA A 62 8.33 0.68 9.17
CA ALA A 62 7.23 0.00 8.48
C ALA A 62 7.68 -0.67 7.18
N ILE A 63 8.81 -0.26 6.62
CA ILE A 63 9.43 -0.94 5.47
C ILE A 63 10.26 -2.13 5.98
N ASP A 64 11.11 -1.88 6.98
CA ASP A 64 12.02 -2.87 7.55
C ASP A 64 11.30 -4.08 8.15
N ASP A 65 10.18 -3.86 8.83
CA ASP A 65 9.37 -4.91 9.44
C ASP A 65 8.39 -5.58 8.47
N GLY A 66 8.30 -5.08 7.23
CA GLY A 66 7.42 -5.60 6.20
C GLY A 66 5.93 -5.23 6.35
N THR A 67 5.59 -4.28 7.22
CA THR A 67 4.21 -3.79 7.37
C THR A 67 3.74 -3.09 6.08
N PHE A 68 4.60 -2.32 5.43
CA PHE A 68 4.37 -1.70 4.12
C PHE A 68 4.57 -2.71 2.97
N ASN A 69 3.89 -3.85 3.04
CA ASN A 69 4.00 -4.90 2.02
C ASN A 69 2.66 -5.54 1.67
N SER A 70 1.54 -5.20 2.31
CA SER A 70 0.21 -5.70 1.93
C SER A 70 -0.78 -4.56 1.85
N PHE A 71 -1.95 -4.78 1.25
CA PHE A 71 -2.98 -3.73 1.19
C PHE A 71 -3.40 -3.28 2.59
N ASP A 72 -3.72 -4.22 3.48
CA ASP A 72 -4.12 -3.90 4.86
C ASP A 72 -2.97 -3.29 5.66
N GLY A 73 -1.74 -3.73 5.42
CA GLY A 73 -0.55 -3.16 6.04
C GLY A 73 -0.33 -1.70 5.64
N ILE A 74 -0.40 -1.39 4.34
CA ILE A 74 -0.31 -0.02 3.83
C ILE A 74 -1.47 0.84 4.37
N LEU A 75 -2.69 0.29 4.37
CA LEU A 75 -3.87 1.00 4.89
C LEU A 75 -3.69 1.35 6.38
N SER A 76 -3.15 0.42 7.18
CA SER A 76 -2.83 0.64 8.59
C SER A 76 -1.81 1.76 8.77
N VAL A 77 -0.70 1.72 8.03
CA VAL A 77 0.36 2.75 8.08
C VAL A 77 -0.20 4.12 7.73
N VAL A 78 -0.97 4.23 6.64
CA VAL A 78 -1.57 5.49 6.19
C VAL A 78 -2.56 6.03 7.24
N THR A 79 -3.39 5.15 7.80
CA THR A 79 -4.38 5.54 8.81
C THR A 79 -3.71 6.00 10.10
N GLY A 80 -2.67 5.28 10.56
CA GLY A 80 -1.86 5.68 11.72
C GLY A 80 -1.24 7.07 11.54
N ALA A 81 -0.52 7.27 10.43
CA ALA A 81 0.15 8.53 10.14
C ALA A 81 -0.81 9.73 9.98
N LEU A 82 -2.07 9.50 9.58
CA LEU A 82 -3.09 10.55 9.49
C LEU A 82 -3.74 10.88 10.84
N ASN A 83 -3.80 9.92 11.77
CA ASN A 83 -4.36 10.13 13.12
C ASN A 83 -3.38 10.81 14.08
N GLU A 84 -2.07 10.77 13.78
CA GLU A 84 -1.02 11.44 14.56
C GLU A 84 -0.85 12.93 14.19
N LYS A 85 -1.66 13.44 13.25
CA LYS A 85 -1.70 14.85 12.84
C LYS A 85 -2.84 15.63 13.48
#